data_AF-A0A916K097-F1
#
_entry.id   AF-A0A916K097-F1
#
_cell.length_a   1.000
_cell.length_b   1.000
_cell.length_c   1.000
_cell.angle_alpha   90.00
_cell.angle_beta   90.00
_cell.angle_gamma   90.00
#
_symmetry.space_group_name_H-M   'P 1'
#
loop_
_entity.id
_entity.type
_entity.pdbx_description
1 polymer ?
#
loop_
_entity_poly.entity_id
_entity_poly.type
_entity_poly.pdbx_seq_one_letter_code
_entity_poly.pdbx_strand_id
1 'polypeptide(L)'
;MSRRFVIEAVMVAIYGELMAPAHPVDYLIPYTTIMELYEMMESPEPVMPEAEDDAHVKQKIKEMIAFFDESFNKKKLEKAIQVPWRMSPPLPINENVTFYVVNAVENAQYGELVDPIETEMILTSLKEQAPILTDQLELMEKIIQAEVPVQVYDVYDFDFAVEQGISADDWISP
;
A
#
# COMPACT_ATOMS: atom_id res chain seq x y z
N MET A 1 -0.65 6.68 18.90
CA MET A 1 -1.28 6.97 17.60
C MET A 1 -0.91 5.84 16.67
N SER A 2 -1.81 5.41 15.78
CA SER A 2 -1.45 4.44 14.74
C SER A 2 -0.44 5.07 13.78
N ARG A 3 0.57 4.31 13.37
CA ARG A 3 1.46 4.71 12.27
C ARG A 3 0.72 4.53 10.94
N ARG A 4 0.98 5.38 9.96
CA ARG A 4 0.33 5.30 8.65
C ARG A 4 1.36 5.02 7.57
N PHE A 5 1.03 4.12 6.66
CA PHE A 5 1.84 3.84 5.48
C PHE A 5 0.97 3.80 4.24
N VAL A 6 1.49 4.28 3.13
CA VAL A 6 0.93 4.03 1.81
C VAL A 6 1.55 2.74 1.28
N ILE A 7 0.73 1.77 0.90
CA ILE A 7 1.17 0.47 0.37
C ILE A 7 0.35 0.07 -0.85
N GLU A 8 0.94 -0.76 -1.70
CA GLU A 8 0.17 -1.56 -2.65
C GLU A 8 -0.56 -2.67 -1.89
N ALA A 9 -1.78 -3.00 -2.34
CA ALA A 9 -2.57 -4.03 -1.66
C ALA A 9 -1.86 -5.39 -1.64
N VAL A 10 -1.07 -5.73 -2.67
CA VAL A 10 -0.36 -7.02 -2.76
C VAL A 10 0.69 -7.21 -1.64
N MET A 11 1.24 -6.12 -1.11
CA MET A 11 2.31 -6.17 -0.10
C MET A 11 1.91 -6.99 1.13
N VAL A 12 0.68 -6.84 1.63
CA VAL A 12 0.20 -7.60 2.81
C VAL A 12 -0.06 -9.08 2.52
N ALA A 13 -0.16 -9.48 1.25
CA ALA A 13 -0.26 -10.88 0.87
C ALA A 13 1.11 -11.55 0.75
N ILE A 14 2.13 -10.79 0.34
CA ILE A 14 3.52 -11.26 0.22
C ILE A 14 4.19 -11.27 1.60
N TYR A 15 4.06 -10.18 2.35
CA TYR A 15 4.77 -9.94 3.60
C TYR A 15 3.84 -10.11 4.80
N GLY A 16 3.80 -11.33 5.34
CA GLY A 16 2.93 -11.68 6.48
C GLY A 16 3.19 -10.85 7.75
N GLU A 17 4.38 -10.29 7.91
CA GLU A 17 4.73 -9.39 9.03
C GLU A 17 3.91 -8.09 9.03
N LEU A 18 3.53 -7.59 7.85
CA LEU A 18 2.67 -6.41 7.72
C LEU A 18 1.28 -6.62 8.34
N MET A 19 0.88 -7.87 8.51
CA MET A 19 -0.39 -8.26 9.12
C MET A 19 -0.29 -8.45 10.63
N ALA A 20 0.91 -8.44 11.21
CA ALA A 20 1.16 -8.64 12.63
C ALA A 20 2.19 -7.64 13.21
N PRO A 21 2.00 -6.31 13.02
CA PRO A 21 2.96 -5.33 13.51
C PRO A 21 2.96 -5.24 15.04
N ALA A 22 4.11 -4.83 15.59
CA ALA A 22 4.30 -4.60 17.03
C ALA A 22 3.41 -3.47 17.59
N HIS A 23 3.00 -2.53 16.75
CA HIS A 23 2.11 -1.42 17.09
C HIS A 23 0.98 -1.27 16.06
N PRO A 24 -0.14 -0.63 16.42
CA PRO A 24 -1.23 -0.38 15.47
C PRO A 24 -0.78 0.42 14.24
N VAL A 25 -1.13 -0.08 13.06
CA VAL A 25 -0.83 0.48 11.75
C VAL A 25 -2.12 0.70 10.94
N ASP A 26 -2.21 1.87 10.31
CA ASP A 26 -3.20 2.17 9.29
C ASP A 26 -2.53 2.12 7.90
N TYR A 27 -3.02 1.26 7.01
CA TYR A 27 -2.57 1.22 5.62
C TYR A 27 -3.50 2.02 4.73
N LEU A 28 -2.92 2.98 4.00
CA LEU A 28 -3.55 3.76 2.96
C LEU A 28 -3.30 3.03 1.63
N ILE A 29 -4.35 2.46 1.05
CA ILE A 29 -4.25 1.58 -0.11
C ILE A 29 -4.93 2.28 -1.30
N PRO A 30 -4.20 2.69 -2.35
CA PRO A 30 -4.82 3.18 -3.57
C PRO A 30 -5.75 2.12 -4.17
N TYR A 31 -6.94 2.53 -4.59
CA TYR A 31 -7.98 1.61 -5.07
C TYR A 31 -7.54 0.77 -6.27
N THR A 32 -6.70 1.31 -7.16
CA THR A 32 -6.20 0.59 -8.34
C THR A 32 -5.34 -0.61 -7.95
N THR A 33 -4.55 -0.53 -6.88
CA THR A 33 -3.76 -1.66 -6.38
C THR A 33 -4.62 -2.81 -5.85
N ILE A 34 -5.86 -2.52 -5.43
CA ILE A 34 -6.84 -3.56 -5.11
C ILE A 34 -7.34 -4.23 -6.39
N MET A 35 -7.53 -3.47 -7.48
CA MET A 35 -7.91 -4.04 -8.77
C MET A 35 -6.84 -4.97 -9.32
N GLU A 36 -5.55 -4.64 -9.14
CA GLU A 36 -4.44 -5.51 -9.53
C GLU A 36 -4.50 -6.89 -8.88
N LEU A 37 -5.01 -7.00 -7.64
CA LEU A 37 -5.21 -8.31 -7.00
C LEU A 37 -6.12 -9.23 -7.83
N TYR A 38 -7.18 -8.66 -8.41
CA TYR A 38 -8.10 -9.40 -9.27
C TYR A 38 -7.41 -9.80 -10.58
N GLU A 39 -6.62 -8.89 -11.17
CA GLU A 39 -5.85 -9.16 -12.38
C GLU A 39 -4.80 -10.25 -12.17
N MET A 40 -4.08 -10.22 -11.05
CA MET A 40 -3.11 -11.26 -10.66
C MET A 40 -3.77 -12.63 -10.49
N MET A 41 -5.03 -12.68 -10.05
CA MET A 41 -5.77 -13.94 -9.91
C MET A 41 -6.25 -14.51 -11.24
N GLU A 42 -6.46 -13.68 -12.25
CA GLU A 42 -6.83 -14.07 -13.60
C GLU A 42 -5.61 -14.36 -14.49
N SER A 43 -4.46 -13.78 -14.15
CA SER A 43 -3.21 -13.95 -14.88
C SER A 43 -2.63 -15.37 -14.71
N PRO A 44 -2.13 -16.01 -15.79
CA PRO A 44 -1.37 -17.24 -15.70
C PRO A 44 0.06 -17.02 -15.17
N GLU A 45 0.50 -15.76 -15.06
CA GLU A 45 1.85 -15.44 -14.58
C GLU A 45 2.00 -15.73 -13.07
N PRO A 46 3.17 -16.22 -12.64
CA PRO A 46 3.45 -16.39 -11.22
C PRO A 46 3.69 -15.02 -10.56
N VAL A 47 3.14 -14.84 -9.36
CA VAL A 47 3.41 -13.70 -8.47
C VAL A 47 4.76 -13.90 -7.79
N MET A 48 5.10 -15.14 -7.42
CA MET A 48 6.38 -15.51 -6.84
C MET A 48 7.15 -16.49 -7.73
N PRO A 49 8.50 -16.43 -7.79
CA PRO A 49 9.27 -17.31 -8.65
C PRO A 49 9.18 -18.78 -8.25
N GLU A 50 9.11 -19.07 -6.95
CA GLU A 50 8.97 -20.42 -6.42
C GLU A 50 7.49 -20.84 -6.36
N ALA A 51 7.16 -22.02 -6.89
CA ALA A 51 5.77 -22.44 -7.07
C ALA A 51 4.99 -22.63 -5.76
N GLU A 52 5.67 -23.02 -4.68
CA GLU A 52 5.06 -23.16 -3.36
C GLU A 52 4.69 -21.79 -2.77
N ASP A 53 5.61 -20.83 -2.88
CA ASP A 53 5.40 -19.45 -2.44
C ASP A 53 4.32 -18.76 -3.29
N ASP A 54 4.29 -19.00 -4.61
CA ASP A 54 3.25 -18.48 -5.51
C ASP A 54 1.87 -18.97 -5.10
N ALA A 55 1.74 -20.27 -4.85
CA ALA A 55 0.48 -20.86 -4.40
C ALA A 55 0.05 -20.30 -3.04
N HIS A 56 0.99 -20.07 -2.13
CA HIS A 56 0.73 -19.45 -0.83
C HIS A 56 0.25 -18.01 -0.97
N VAL A 57 0.98 -17.17 -1.71
CA VAL A 57 0.65 -15.76 -1.92
C VAL A 57 -0.69 -15.64 -2.67
N LYS A 58 -0.94 -16.44 -3.70
CA LYS A 58 -2.24 -16.46 -4.40
C LYS A 58 -3.39 -16.86 -3.47
N GLN A 59 -3.16 -17.74 -2.50
CA GLN A 59 -4.17 -18.03 -1.49
C GLN A 59 -4.43 -16.82 -0.58
N LYS A 60 -3.41 -16.05 -0.21
CA LYS A 60 -3.55 -14.79 0.53
C LYS A 60 -4.26 -13.69 -0.26
N ILE A 61 -3.96 -13.57 -1.55
CA ILE A 61 -4.67 -12.66 -2.45
C ILE A 61 -6.17 -13.01 -2.49
N LYS A 62 -6.53 -14.30 -2.59
CA LYS A 62 -7.95 -14.73 -2.55
C LYS A 62 -8.64 -14.36 -1.23
N GLU A 63 -7.96 -14.54 -0.10
CA GLU A 63 -8.48 -14.16 1.22
C GLU A 63 -8.76 -12.65 1.28
N MET A 64 -7.86 -11.84 0.72
CA MET A 64 -8.00 -10.38 0.66
C MET A 64 -9.12 -9.93 -0.29
N ILE A 65 -9.24 -10.54 -1.47
CA ILE A 65 -10.37 -10.29 -2.38
C ILE A 65 -11.69 -10.62 -1.68
N ALA A 66 -11.79 -11.77 -1.00
CA ALA A 66 -12.98 -12.16 -0.27
C ALA A 66 -13.34 -11.15 0.84
N PHE A 67 -12.34 -10.58 1.51
CA PHE A 67 -12.53 -9.51 2.49
C PHE A 67 -13.14 -8.24 1.87
N PHE A 68 -12.62 -7.81 0.72
CA PHE A 68 -13.14 -6.62 0.03
C PHE A 68 -14.53 -6.86 -0.59
N ASP A 69 -14.82 -8.07 -1.04
CA ASP A 69 -16.11 -8.48 -1.61
C ASP A 69 -17.21 -8.70 -0.57
N GLU A 70 -16.86 -8.78 0.73
CA GLU A 70 -17.84 -8.85 1.80
C GLU A 70 -18.82 -7.66 1.69
N SER A 71 -20.13 -7.93 1.72
CA SER A 71 -21.16 -6.95 1.35
C SER A 71 -21.03 -5.60 2.08
N PHE A 72 -20.58 -5.60 3.32
CA PHE A 72 -20.36 -4.38 4.09
C PHE A 72 -19.13 -3.59 3.63
N ASN A 73 -18.01 -4.28 3.42
CA ASN A 73 -16.75 -3.68 2.95
C ASN A 73 -16.90 -3.17 1.52
N LYS A 74 -17.48 -3.99 0.63
CA LYS A 74 -17.80 -3.60 -0.74
C LYS A 74 -18.61 -2.30 -0.79
N LYS A 75 -19.65 -2.17 0.03
CA LYS A 75 -20.47 -0.94 0.09
C LYS A 75 -19.69 0.27 0.61
N LYS A 76 -18.68 0.08 1.47
CA LYS A 76 -17.77 1.15 1.89
C LYS A 76 -16.85 1.58 0.75
N LEU A 77 -16.31 0.62 -0.01
CA LEU A 77 -15.46 0.86 -1.18
C LEU A 77 -16.24 1.58 -2.29
N GLU A 78 -17.43 1.10 -2.64
CA GLU A 78 -18.31 1.70 -3.66
C GLU A 78 -18.61 3.18 -3.39
N LYS A 79 -18.66 3.58 -2.11
CA LYS A 79 -18.83 4.98 -1.73
C LYS A 79 -17.55 5.79 -1.87
N ALA A 80 -16.39 5.19 -1.57
CA ALA A 80 -15.09 5.83 -1.69
C ALA A 80 -14.75 6.14 -3.15
N ILE A 81 -15.02 5.21 -4.07
CA ILE A 81 -14.65 5.36 -5.49
C ILE A 81 -15.51 6.39 -6.27
N GLN A 82 -16.59 6.90 -5.70
CA GLN A 82 -17.48 7.87 -6.37
C GLN A 82 -16.86 9.26 -6.53
N VAL A 83 -15.87 9.61 -5.70
CA VAL A 83 -15.27 10.94 -5.65
C VAL A 83 -13.76 10.80 -5.61
N PRO A 84 -13.00 11.48 -6.48
CA PRO A 84 -11.54 11.47 -6.41
C PRO A 84 -11.06 11.90 -5.02
N TRP A 85 -9.97 11.29 -4.56
CA TRP A 85 -9.35 11.50 -3.25
C TRP A 85 -10.21 11.14 -2.05
N ARG A 86 -11.37 10.51 -2.25
CA ARG A 86 -12.18 10.06 -1.13
C ARG A 86 -11.59 8.78 -0.55
N MET A 87 -11.43 8.81 0.76
CA MET A 87 -11.01 7.67 1.56
C MET A 87 -12.23 6.87 2.03
N SER A 88 -12.12 5.55 2.09
CA SER A 88 -13.14 4.70 2.71
C SER A 88 -13.24 4.96 4.21
N PRO A 89 -14.39 4.63 4.84
CA PRO A 89 -14.39 4.35 6.27
C PRO A 89 -13.35 3.27 6.62
N PRO A 90 -12.86 3.21 7.88
CA PRO A 90 -11.90 2.18 8.28
C PRO A 90 -12.42 0.77 8.00
N LEU A 91 -11.50 -0.07 7.56
CA LEU A 91 -11.68 -1.49 7.32
C LEU A 91 -10.73 -2.24 8.27
N PRO A 92 -11.14 -2.49 9.53
CA PRO A 92 -10.32 -3.23 10.48
C PRO A 92 -10.10 -4.65 9.98
N ILE A 93 -8.84 -5.07 9.94
CA ILE A 93 -8.45 -6.43 9.56
C ILE A 93 -8.21 -7.28 10.80
N ASN A 94 -7.51 -6.71 11.78
CA ASN A 94 -7.30 -7.28 13.10
C ASN A 94 -7.09 -6.16 14.14
N GLU A 95 -6.62 -6.49 15.34
CA GLU A 95 -6.44 -5.52 16.43
C GLU A 95 -5.38 -4.45 16.14
N ASN A 96 -4.37 -4.77 15.31
CA ASN A 96 -3.25 -3.89 15.02
C ASN A 96 -3.24 -3.38 13.57
N VAL A 97 -4.14 -3.84 12.70
CA VAL A 97 -4.13 -3.47 11.28
C VAL A 97 -5.50 -2.97 10.84
N THR A 98 -5.51 -1.75 10.30
CA THR A 98 -6.69 -1.15 9.67
C THR A 98 -6.37 -0.69 8.26
N PHE A 99 -7.22 -1.04 7.29
CA PHE A 99 -7.11 -0.54 5.92
C PHE A 99 -8.00 0.68 5.71
N TYR A 100 -7.50 1.59 4.88
CA TYR A 100 -8.20 2.74 4.33
C TYR A 100 -7.96 2.76 2.83
N VAL A 101 -9.03 2.64 2.05
CA VAL A 101 -8.91 2.64 0.58
C VAL A 101 -9.07 4.05 0.06
N VAL A 102 -8.11 4.50 -0.74
CA VAL A 102 -8.04 5.85 -1.30
C VAL A 102 -8.36 5.79 -2.79
N ASN A 103 -9.36 6.54 -3.23
CA ASN A 103 -9.64 6.72 -4.64
C ASN A 103 -8.67 7.75 -5.26
N ALA A 104 -7.40 7.38 -5.41
CA ALA A 104 -6.32 8.26 -5.81
C ALA A 104 -6.23 8.54 -7.33
N VAL A 105 -7.24 8.11 -8.12
CA VAL A 105 -7.24 8.15 -9.59
C VAL A 105 -6.82 9.53 -10.12
N GLU A 106 -5.56 9.64 -10.49
CA GLU A 106 -4.91 10.83 -11.04
C GLU A 106 -3.60 10.42 -11.75
N ASN A 107 -3.45 10.82 -13.01
CA ASN A 107 -2.30 10.43 -13.84
C ASN A 107 -1.39 11.62 -14.19
N ALA A 108 -1.76 12.84 -13.81
CA ALA A 108 -1.21 14.04 -14.46
C ALA A 108 0.11 14.58 -13.87
N GLN A 109 0.48 14.25 -12.63
CA GLN A 109 1.60 14.94 -11.96
C GLN A 109 2.97 14.29 -12.19
N TYR A 110 3.02 12.96 -12.36
CA TYR A 110 4.29 12.23 -12.50
C TYR A 110 4.32 11.21 -13.65
N GLY A 111 3.23 11.10 -14.43
CA GLY A 111 2.99 10.00 -15.39
C GLY A 111 3.95 9.87 -16.59
N GLU A 112 5.00 10.69 -16.69
CA GLU A 112 6.09 10.47 -17.67
C GLU A 112 7.29 9.69 -17.08
N LEU A 113 7.43 9.64 -15.75
CA LEU A 113 8.60 9.06 -15.05
C LEU A 113 8.26 7.79 -14.26
N VAL A 114 7.02 7.70 -13.80
CA VAL A 114 6.47 6.61 -12.99
C VAL A 114 5.18 6.12 -13.63
N ASP A 115 4.86 4.85 -13.43
CA ASP A 115 3.61 4.29 -13.94
C ASP A 115 2.39 4.83 -13.17
N PRO A 116 1.14 4.55 -13.62
CA PRO A 116 -0.06 5.03 -12.95
C PRO A 116 -0.20 4.62 -11.48
N ILE A 117 0.17 3.39 -11.12
CA ILE A 117 0.05 2.88 -9.74
C ILE A 117 1.08 3.55 -8.85
N GLU A 118 2.33 3.61 -9.30
CA GLU A 118 3.41 4.34 -8.64
C GLU A 118 3.03 5.83 -8.45
N THR A 119 2.39 6.44 -9.45
CA THR A 119 1.88 7.82 -9.37
C THR A 119 0.83 7.95 -8.27
N GLU A 120 -0.14 7.05 -8.20
CA GLU A 120 -1.19 7.06 -7.18
C GLU A 120 -0.61 6.88 -5.77
N MET A 121 0.38 6.01 -5.61
CA MET A 121 1.13 5.80 -4.37
C MET A 121 1.82 7.09 -3.91
N ILE A 122 2.59 7.72 -4.80
CA ILE A 122 3.29 8.99 -4.54
C ILE A 122 2.31 10.10 -4.16
N LEU A 123 1.24 10.27 -4.95
CA LEU A 123 0.26 11.33 -4.70
C LEU A 123 -0.52 11.10 -3.40
N THR A 124 -0.84 9.85 -3.07
CA THR A 124 -1.45 9.49 -1.78
C THR A 124 -0.51 9.83 -0.63
N SER A 125 0.78 9.52 -0.75
CA SER A 125 1.80 9.84 0.25
C SER A 125 1.92 11.35 0.48
N LEU A 126 2.01 12.13 -0.60
CA LEU A 126 2.08 13.59 -0.54
C LEU A 126 0.83 14.20 0.10
N LYS A 127 -0.35 13.68 -0.24
CA LYS A 127 -1.63 14.22 0.25
C LYS A 127 -1.84 13.92 1.73
N GLU A 128 -1.59 12.67 2.13
CA GLU A 128 -1.86 12.18 3.49
C GLU A 128 -0.66 12.36 4.43
N GLN A 129 0.47 12.86 3.92
CA GLN A 129 1.71 13.06 4.67
C GLN A 129 2.14 11.76 5.38
N ALA A 130 2.04 10.65 4.64
CA ALA A 130 2.33 9.32 5.13
C ALA A 130 3.43 8.68 4.27
N PRO A 131 4.43 8.02 4.88
CA PRO A 131 5.49 7.35 4.14
C PRO A 131 4.96 6.23 3.25
N ILE A 132 5.66 5.98 2.14
CA ILE A 132 5.46 4.80 1.31
C ILE A 132 6.24 3.64 1.92
N LEU A 133 5.64 2.45 1.96
CA LEU A 133 6.30 1.21 2.31
C LEU A 133 6.20 0.27 1.10
N THR A 134 7.35 -0.16 0.57
CA THR A 134 7.42 -0.97 -0.66
C THR A 134 8.68 -1.83 -0.66
N ASP A 135 8.69 -2.89 -1.46
CA ASP A 135 9.88 -3.67 -1.79
C ASP A 135 10.41 -3.36 -3.20
N GLN A 136 9.76 -2.45 -3.93
CA GLN A 136 10.09 -2.12 -5.31
C GLN A 136 11.28 -1.15 -5.38
N LEU A 137 12.46 -1.71 -5.62
CA LEU A 137 13.70 -0.93 -5.81
C LEU A 137 13.58 0.11 -6.93
N GLU A 138 12.91 -0.23 -8.03
CA GLU A 138 12.72 0.69 -9.16
C GLU A 138 11.89 1.92 -8.77
N LEU A 139 10.81 1.75 -7.99
CA LEU A 139 10.01 2.85 -7.49
C LEU A 139 10.84 3.76 -6.57
N MET A 140 11.61 3.18 -5.65
CA MET A 140 12.50 3.92 -4.76
C MET A 140 13.51 4.75 -5.56
N GLU A 141 14.13 4.17 -6.58
CA GLU A 141 15.06 4.87 -7.47
C GLU A 141 14.39 6.01 -8.23
N LYS A 142 13.20 5.78 -8.81
CA LYS A 142 12.43 6.83 -9.52
C LYS A 142 12.08 8.00 -8.61
N ILE A 143 11.65 7.72 -7.38
CA ILE A 143 11.35 8.75 -6.36
C ILE A 143 12.58 9.61 -6.06
N ILE A 144 13.74 8.99 -5.88
CA ILE A 144 15.01 9.68 -5.62
C ILE A 144 15.42 10.52 -6.83
N GLN A 145 15.40 9.94 -8.03
CA GLN A 145 15.81 10.62 -9.27
C GLN A 145 14.92 11.82 -9.61
N ALA A 146 13.62 11.72 -9.34
CA ALA A 146 12.66 12.79 -9.56
C ALA A 146 12.59 13.79 -8.40
N GLU A 147 13.43 13.64 -7.36
CA GLU A 147 13.47 14.49 -6.16
C GLU A 147 12.08 14.67 -5.52
N VAL A 148 11.27 13.60 -5.53
CA VAL A 148 9.92 13.65 -4.99
C VAL A 148 10.00 13.72 -3.46
N PRO A 149 9.36 14.71 -2.80
CA PRO A 149 9.51 14.93 -1.37
C PRO A 149 8.61 13.99 -0.55
N VAL A 150 8.78 12.69 -0.71
CA VAL A 150 8.10 11.64 0.05
C VAL A 150 9.13 10.82 0.83
N GLN A 151 8.72 10.32 1.99
CA GLN A 151 9.50 9.35 2.74
C GLN A 151 9.16 7.95 2.24
N VAL A 152 10.17 7.13 2.02
CA VAL A 152 10.00 5.73 1.61
C VAL A 152 10.76 4.83 2.56
N TYR A 153 10.14 3.74 2.98
CA TYR A 153 10.77 2.64 3.70
C TYR A 153 10.76 1.41 2.82
N ASP A 154 11.87 0.69 2.81
CA ASP A 154 11.90 -0.68 2.34
C ASP A 154 11.09 -1.55 3.33
N VAL A 155 10.41 -2.58 2.83
CA VAL A 155 9.67 -3.53 3.68
C VAL A 155 10.55 -4.15 4.79
N TYR A 156 11.84 -4.38 4.52
CA TYR A 156 12.78 -4.90 5.52
C TYR A 156 13.05 -3.92 6.67
N ASP A 157 12.72 -2.64 6.51
CA ASP A 157 12.81 -1.61 7.55
C ASP A 157 11.47 -1.37 8.28
N PHE A 158 10.45 -2.20 8.01
CA PHE A 158 9.09 -2.00 8.53
C PHE A 158 9.03 -1.89 10.06
N ASP A 159 9.65 -2.83 10.79
CA ASP A 159 9.63 -2.82 12.26
C ASP A 159 10.24 -1.53 12.83
N PHE A 160 11.35 -1.09 12.24
CA PHE A 160 11.97 0.18 12.62
C PHE A 160 11.05 1.37 12.31
N ALA A 161 10.40 1.37 11.14
CA ALA A 161 9.49 2.43 10.73
C ALA A 161 8.25 2.52 11.63
N VAL A 162 7.75 1.38 12.11
CA VAL A 162 6.62 1.27 13.03
C VAL A 162 6.99 1.79 14.42
N GLU A 163 8.12 1.37 14.97
CA GLU A 163 8.57 1.73 16.32
C GLU A 163 9.08 3.17 16.40
N GLN A 164 10.09 3.48 15.60
CA GLN A 164 10.89 4.70 15.72
C GLN A 164 10.51 5.68 14.62
N GLY A 165 10.47 5.20 13.38
CA GLY A 165 10.35 6.05 12.20
C GLY A 165 11.49 7.06 12.10
N ILE A 166 11.53 7.79 11.00
CA ILE A 166 12.48 8.89 10.78
C ILE A 166 11.66 10.18 10.75
N SER A 167 11.86 11.03 11.74
CA SER A 167 11.35 12.41 11.79
C SER A 167 12.24 13.34 10.96
N ALA A 168 11.72 14.50 10.57
CA ALA A 168 12.53 15.53 9.90
C ALA A 168 13.74 15.99 10.76
N ASP A 169 13.66 15.85 12.09
CA ASP A 169 14.73 16.20 13.02
C ASP A 169 15.89 15.19 13.02
N ASP A 170 15.63 13.94 12.61
CA ASP A 170 16.65 12.89 12.52
C ASP A 170 17.65 13.12 11.38
N TRP A 171 17.28 13.95 10.39
CA TRP A 171 18.17 14.37 9.30
C TRP A 171 19.08 15.56 9.69
N ILE A 172 18.75 16.25 10.78
CA ILE A 172 19.45 17.47 11.23
C ILE A 172 20.54 17.15 12.27
N SER A 173 20.53 15.94 12.84
CA SER A 173 21.51 15.50 13.84
C SER A 173 22.60 14.64 13.20
N PRO A 174 23.87 15.10 13.16
CA PRO A 174 25.00 14.34 12.65
C PRO A 174 25.45 13.21 13.58
#